data_AF-A0A8T5RHB1-F1
#
_entry.id   AF-A0A8T5RHB1-F1
#
_cell.length_a   1.000
_cell.length_b   1.000
_cell.length_c   1.000
_cell.angle_alpha   90.00
_cell.angle_beta   90.00
_cell.angle_gamma   90.00
#
_symmetry.space_group_name_H-M   'P 1'
#
loop_
_entity.id
_entity.type
_entity.pdbx_description
1 polymer ?
#
loop_
_entity_poly.entity_id
_entity_poly.type
_entity_poly.pdbx_seq_one_letter_code
_entity_poly.pdbx_strand_id
1 'polypeptide(L)'
;IDLLGEHYNNINYDPLSNTINVDMKGKMKSEDLTFEFKIELPKDYPMRIPKITVLNEFELETHEKIKNDLNTSFKDFYDDWTPNHYLVDLFNLILKKIFEVSVVACVICHKIDCPACKVRIAGADEGSCHIECPYCERPYHKHCWDQTIKSFGKCGFCLKTPPPSFY
;
A
#
# COMPACT_ATOMS: atom_id res chain seq x y z
N ILE A 1 -12.55 2.67 -16.65
CA ILE A 1 -13.11 3.96 -16.17
C ILE A 1 -14.00 3.73 -14.94
N ASP A 2 -14.65 2.57 -14.78
CA ASP A 2 -15.49 2.26 -13.60
C ASP A 2 -14.75 2.02 -12.26
N LEU A 3 -13.43 1.86 -12.24
CA LEU A 3 -12.65 1.73 -10.99
C LEU A 3 -12.29 3.07 -10.33
N LEU A 4 -12.62 4.21 -10.97
CA LEU A 4 -12.22 5.54 -10.50
C LEU A 4 -13.37 6.31 -9.82
N GLY A 5 -14.63 6.01 -10.14
CA GLY A 5 -15.77 6.83 -9.70
C GLY A 5 -16.11 6.73 -8.20
N GLU A 6 -15.79 5.62 -7.55
CA GLU A 6 -16.18 5.35 -6.15
C GLU A 6 -15.13 5.75 -5.10
N HIS A 7 -13.98 6.28 -5.52
CA HIS A 7 -12.77 6.37 -4.69
C HIS A 7 -12.38 7.79 -4.23
N TYR A 8 -12.90 8.83 -4.90
CA TYR A 8 -12.58 10.22 -4.59
C TYR A 8 -13.80 10.85 -3.93
N ASN A 9 -13.74 11.09 -2.63
CA ASN A 9 -14.87 11.67 -1.90
C ASN A 9 -14.86 13.20 -1.95
N ASN A 10 -13.68 13.81 -2.12
CA ASN A 10 -13.52 15.25 -2.23
C ASN A 10 -12.23 15.58 -3.01
N ILE A 11 -12.37 16.26 -4.16
CA ILE A 11 -11.25 16.87 -4.88
C ILE A 11 -11.52 18.36 -4.94
N ASN A 12 -10.66 19.17 -4.33
CA ASN A 12 -10.77 20.63 -4.38
C ASN A 12 -9.49 21.23 -4.94
N TYR A 13 -9.62 22.10 -5.94
CA TYR A 13 -8.52 22.82 -6.54
C TYR A 13 -8.53 24.28 -6.09
N ASP A 14 -7.43 24.73 -5.48
CA ASP A 14 -7.18 26.11 -5.15
C ASP A 14 -6.30 26.77 -6.23
N PRO A 15 -6.86 27.66 -7.06
CA PRO A 15 -6.12 28.32 -8.14
C PRO A 15 -5.13 29.38 -7.64
N LEU A 16 -5.26 29.86 -6.40
CA LEU A 16 -4.36 30.87 -5.83
C LEU A 16 -3.04 30.24 -5.38
N SER A 17 -3.11 29.05 -4.80
CA SER A 17 -1.95 28.28 -4.34
C SER A 17 -1.51 27.19 -5.32
N ASN A 18 -2.19 27.06 -6.48
CA ASN A 18 -1.99 26.00 -7.47
C ASN A 18 -1.94 24.59 -6.83
N THR A 19 -2.84 24.37 -5.87
CA THR A 19 -2.84 23.18 -5.02
C THR A 19 -4.13 22.39 -5.22
N ILE A 20 -4.02 21.07 -5.30
CA ILE A 20 -5.13 20.14 -5.27
C ILE A 20 -5.13 19.45 -3.91
N ASN A 21 -6.25 19.53 -3.20
CA ASN A 21 -6.49 18.73 -2.01
C ASN A 21 -7.40 17.56 -2.39
N VAL A 22 -7.00 16.36 -1.99
CA VAL A 22 -7.71 15.12 -2.33
C VAL A 22 -7.90 14.27 -1.09
N ASP A 23 -9.15 13.92 -0.84
CA ASP A 23 -9.54 13.00 0.21
C ASP A 23 -9.84 11.64 -0.43
N MET A 24 -9.04 10.63 -0.07
CA MET A 24 -9.25 9.25 -0.49
C MET A 24 -9.64 8.40 0.71
N LYS A 25 -10.81 7.78 0.65
CA LYS A 25 -11.21 6.82 1.67
C LYS A 25 -10.40 5.53 1.49
N GLY A 26 -9.80 5.05 2.57
CA GLY A 26 -9.16 3.74 2.56
C GLY A 26 -10.17 2.61 2.32
N LYS A 27 -9.68 1.43 1.94
CA LYS A 27 -10.48 0.21 1.81
C LYS A 27 -10.03 -0.82 2.84
N MET A 28 -10.88 -1.80 3.15
CA MET A 28 -10.60 -2.88 4.11
C MET A 28 -10.25 -2.34 5.51
N LYS A 29 -9.06 -2.59 6.04
CA LYS A 29 -8.64 -2.10 7.38
C LYS A 29 -8.42 -0.59 7.49
N SER A 30 -8.45 0.12 6.36
CA SER A 30 -8.36 1.58 6.31
C SER A 30 -9.71 2.22 5.95
N GLU A 31 -10.82 1.48 5.99
CA GLU A 31 -12.16 2.04 5.74
C GLU A 31 -12.53 3.17 6.71
N ASP A 32 -11.98 3.11 7.92
CA ASP A 32 -12.12 4.13 8.95
C ASP A 32 -11.13 5.30 8.77
N LEU A 33 -10.18 5.18 7.83
CA LEU A 33 -9.17 6.18 7.53
C LEU A 33 -9.52 6.91 6.23
N THR A 34 -9.64 8.22 6.33
CA THR A 34 -9.60 9.10 5.17
C THR A 34 -8.17 9.58 5.00
N PHE A 35 -7.53 9.27 3.89
CA PHE A 35 -6.21 9.79 3.56
C PHE A 35 -6.37 11.15 2.87
N GLU A 36 -5.86 12.20 3.50
CA GLU A 36 -5.81 13.55 2.99
C GLU A 36 -4.47 13.79 2.32
N PHE A 37 -4.51 14.15 1.04
CA PHE A 37 -3.33 14.46 0.25
C PHE A 37 -3.38 15.91 -0.20
N LYS A 38 -2.24 16.60 -0.05
CA LYS A 38 -1.97 17.89 -0.67
C LYS A 38 -1.04 17.70 -1.85
N ILE A 39 -1.46 18.15 -3.03
CA ILE A 39 -0.69 18.09 -4.26
C ILE A 39 -0.42 19.51 -4.75
N GLU A 40 0.83 19.92 -4.74
CA GLU A 40 1.28 21.22 -5.23
C GLU A 40 1.71 21.07 -6.69
N LEU A 41 0.99 21.75 -7.60
CA LEU A 41 1.31 21.74 -9.02
C LEU A 41 2.40 22.79 -9.33
N PRO A 42 3.53 22.41 -9.94
CA PRO A 42 4.50 23.37 -10.41
C PRO A 42 3.98 24.13 -11.64
N LYS A 43 4.49 25.34 -11.88
CA LYS A 43 4.07 26.19 -13.01
C LYS A 43 4.29 25.55 -14.38
N ASP A 44 5.24 24.64 -14.48
CA ASP A 44 5.64 23.90 -15.67
C ASP A 44 5.08 22.47 -15.70
N TYR A 45 4.08 22.13 -14.87
CA TYR A 45 3.37 20.85 -14.95
C TYR A 45 2.79 20.60 -16.37
N PRO A 46 2.90 19.38 -16.94
CA PRO A 46 3.45 18.14 -16.39
C PRO A 46 4.97 17.93 -16.64
N MET A 47 5.68 18.92 -17.21
CA MET A 47 7.13 18.83 -17.45
C MET A 47 7.91 18.65 -16.15
N ARG A 48 7.38 19.21 -15.05
CA ARG A 48 7.86 18.99 -13.69
C ARG A 48 6.80 18.29 -12.85
N ILE A 49 7.28 17.39 -12.02
CA ILE A 49 6.46 16.56 -11.16
C ILE A 49 5.75 17.38 -10.07
N PRO A 50 4.49 17.07 -9.75
CA PRO A 50 3.81 17.69 -8.63
C PRO A 50 4.33 17.14 -7.29
N LYS A 51 4.38 18.01 -6.28
CA LYS A 51 4.82 17.62 -4.94
C LYS A 51 3.63 17.15 -4.12
N ILE A 52 3.72 15.95 -3.57
CA ILE A 52 2.65 15.32 -2.80
C ILE A 52 3.03 15.28 -1.33
N THR A 53 2.09 15.65 -0.47
CA THR A 53 2.23 15.57 0.98
C THR A 53 1.02 14.87 1.56
N VAL A 54 1.24 13.86 2.40
CA VAL A 54 0.18 13.23 3.20
C VAL A 54 -0.07 14.13 4.40
N LEU A 55 -1.26 14.71 4.50
CA LEU A 55 -1.63 15.65 5.56
C LEU A 55 -2.08 14.95 6.85
N ASN A 56 -2.57 13.70 6.76
CA ASN A 56 -3.01 12.97 7.95
C ASN A 56 -1.94 12.83 9.03
N GLU A 57 -2.36 13.11 10.25
CA GLU A 57 -1.81 12.52 11.46
C GLU A 57 -2.55 11.21 11.72
N PHE A 58 -1.81 10.11 11.85
CA PHE A 58 -2.42 8.83 12.17
C PHE A 58 -2.17 8.52 13.64
N GLU A 59 -3.22 8.25 14.40
CA GLU A 59 -3.18 8.09 15.87
C GLU A 59 -2.51 6.78 16.35
N LEU A 60 -2.27 5.82 15.46
CA LEU A 60 -1.74 4.49 15.77
C LEU A 60 -0.36 4.26 15.14
N GLU A 61 0.61 3.72 15.89
CA GLU A 61 1.96 3.40 15.41
C GLU A 61 1.96 2.52 14.14
N THR A 62 0.98 1.61 14.01
CA THR A 62 0.80 0.77 12.81
C THR A 62 0.45 1.58 11.56
N HIS A 63 -0.15 2.76 11.70
CA HIS A 63 -0.44 3.67 10.60
C HIS A 63 0.74 4.58 10.24
N GLU A 64 1.68 4.78 11.17
CA GLU A 64 2.92 5.50 10.90
C GLU A 64 3.82 4.71 9.93
N LYS A 65 3.88 3.38 10.06
CA LYS A 65 4.53 2.50 9.08
C LYS A 65 3.91 2.66 7.68
N ILE A 66 2.57 2.71 7.60
CA ILE A 66 1.84 2.94 6.34
C ILE A 66 2.20 4.29 5.72
N LYS A 67 2.31 5.35 6.53
CA LYS A 67 2.76 6.68 6.07
C LYS A 67 4.18 6.65 5.50
N ASN A 68 5.10 5.96 6.17
CA ASN A 68 6.48 5.83 5.72
C ASN A 68 6.61 5.01 4.43
N ASP A 69 5.83 3.93 4.31
CA ASP A 69 5.78 3.09 3.11
C ASP A 69 5.18 3.84 1.91
N LEU A 70 4.15 4.67 2.12
CA LEU A 70 3.58 5.56 1.11
C LEU A 70 4.59 6.62 0.66
N ASN A 71 5.25 7.30 1.60
CA ASN A 71 6.27 8.31 1.29
C ASN A 71 7.46 7.73 0.52
N THR A 72 7.91 6.53 0.90
CA THR A 72 8.97 5.81 0.18
C THR A 72 8.53 5.44 -1.24
N SER A 73 7.31 4.94 -1.39
CA SER A 73 6.75 4.58 -2.71
C SER A 73 6.58 5.78 -3.64
N PHE A 74 6.29 6.97 -3.10
CA PHE A 74 6.24 8.19 -3.92
C PHE A 74 7.62 8.58 -4.45
N LYS A 75 8.67 8.35 -3.67
CA LYS A 75 10.04 8.62 -4.10
C LYS A 75 10.41 7.80 -5.34
N ASP A 76 10.10 6.50 -5.35
CA ASP A 76 10.37 5.63 -6.50
C ASP A 76 9.60 6.09 -7.76
N PHE A 77 8.38 6.59 -7.60
CA PHE A 77 7.62 7.16 -8.71
C PHE A 77 8.18 8.50 -9.19
N TYR A 78 8.73 9.30 -8.27
CA TYR A 78 9.34 10.58 -8.61
C TYR A 78 10.57 10.40 -9.50
N ASP A 79 11.32 9.31 -9.28
CA ASP A 79 12.52 8.98 -10.05
C ASP A 79 12.18 8.54 -11.49
N ASP A 80 10.98 8.00 -11.73
CA ASP A 80 10.50 7.52 -13.04
C ASP A 80 9.55 8.51 -13.78
N TRP A 81 9.38 9.73 -13.26
CA TRP A 81 8.45 10.70 -13.86
C TRP A 81 8.87 11.13 -15.26
N THR A 82 7.91 11.17 -16.17
CA THR A 82 8.07 11.67 -17.54
C THR A 82 6.94 12.64 -17.86
N PRO A 83 7.13 13.57 -18.81
CA PRO A 83 6.09 14.53 -19.24
C PRO A 83 4.80 13.90 -19.78
N ASN A 84 4.78 12.58 -19.99
CA ASN A 84 3.62 11.82 -20.43
C ASN A 84 2.79 11.27 -19.25
N HIS A 85 3.23 11.48 -18.02
CA HIS A 85 2.47 11.13 -16.81
C HIS A 85 1.52 12.27 -16.43
N TYR A 86 0.30 11.90 -16.09
CA TYR A 86 -0.77 12.82 -15.69
C TYR A 86 -1.20 12.57 -14.24
N LEU A 87 -1.96 13.49 -13.67
CA LEU A 87 -2.50 13.37 -12.30
C LEU A 87 -3.29 12.06 -12.10
N VAL A 88 -3.95 11.55 -13.15
CA VAL A 88 -4.66 10.27 -13.08
C VAL A 88 -3.72 9.09 -12.85
N ASP A 89 -2.53 9.09 -13.44
CA ASP A 89 -1.52 8.03 -13.23
C ASP A 89 -1.02 8.07 -11.79
N LEU A 90 -0.84 9.28 -11.28
CA LEU A 90 -0.47 9.50 -9.89
C LEU A 90 -1.55 9.02 -8.92
N PHE A 91 -2.82 9.37 -9.17
CA PHE A 91 -3.92 8.90 -8.32
C PHE A 91 -4.09 7.39 -8.37
N ASN A 92 -3.94 6.77 -9.55
CA ASN A 92 -3.93 5.32 -9.69
C ASN A 92 -2.81 4.66 -8.89
N LEU A 93 -1.62 5.27 -8.87
CA LEU A 93 -0.52 4.80 -8.04
C LEU A 93 -0.84 4.93 -6.55
N ILE A 94 -1.34 6.09 -6.11
CA ILE A 94 -1.74 6.32 -4.71
C ILE A 94 -2.77 5.27 -4.29
N LEU A 95 -3.83 5.06 -5.08
CA LEU A 95 -4.86 4.05 -4.81
C LEU A 95 -4.30 2.64 -4.78
N LYS A 96 -3.45 2.28 -5.76
CA LYS A 96 -2.77 0.98 -5.78
C LYS A 96 -1.90 0.79 -4.54
N LYS A 97 -1.21 1.83 -4.08
CA LYS A 97 -0.32 1.76 -2.92
C LYS A 97 -1.08 1.70 -1.61
N ILE A 98 -2.10 2.54 -1.42
CA ILE A 98 -3.06 2.44 -0.30
C ILE A 98 -3.67 1.03 -0.27
N PHE A 99 -4.05 0.48 -1.43
CA PHE A 99 -4.55 -0.88 -1.51
C PHE A 99 -3.48 -1.91 -1.12
N GLU A 100 -2.27 -1.86 -1.68
CA GLU A 100 -1.15 -2.77 -1.41
C GLU A 100 -0.69 -2.79 0.06
N VAL A 101 -0.75 -1.66 0.76
CA VAL A 101 -0.42 -1.52 2.18
C VAL A 101 -1.62 -1.85 3.09
N SER A 102 -2.85 -1.78 2.58
CA SER A 102 -4.07 -2.18 3.31
C SER A 102 -4.46 -3.64 3.13
N VAL A 103 -3.72 -4.42 2.32
CA VAL A 103 -4.03 -5.85 2.09
C VAL A 103 -3.83 -6.68 3.37
N VAL A 104 -4.95 -7.16 3.91
CA VAL A 104 -5.05 -8.09 5.06
C VAL A 104 -5.16 -9.54 4.60
N ALA A 105 -4.63 -9.85 3.42
CA ALA A 105 -4.74 -11.16 2.80
C ALA A 105 -3.34 -11.74 2.56
N CYS A 106 -3.22 -13.06 2.72
CA CYS A 106 -1.97 -13.74 2.43
C CYS A 106 -1.58 -13.55 0.96
N VAL A 107 -0.34 -13.15 0.70
CA VAL A 107 0.16 -12.93 -0.68
C VAL A 107 0.23 -14.21 -1.54
N ILE A 108 0.02 -15.39 -0.95
CA ILE A 108 -0.02 -16.68 -1.67
C ILE A 108 -1.45 -17.11 -1.98
N CYS A 109 -2.32 -17.14 -0.96
CA CYS A 109 -3.68 -17.65 -1.14
C CYS A 109 -4.72 -16.56 -1.37
N HIS A 110 -4.35 -15.29 -1.17
CA HIS A 110 -5.20 -14.10 -1.25
C HIS A 110 -6.46 -14.18 -0.36
N LYS A 111 -6.43 -14.98 0.70
CA LYS A 111 -7.51 -15.09 1.69
C LYS A 111 -7.14 -14.40 3.00
N ILE A 112 -8.17 -13.96 3.72
CA ILE A 112 -8.06 -13.37 5.05
C ILE A 112 -7.91 -14.48 6.10
N ASP A 113 -8.79 -15.49 6.04
CA ASP A 113 -8.73 -16.68 6.87
C ASP A 113 -7.91 -17.77 6.19
N CYS A 114 -6.99 -18.39 6.94
CA CYS A 114 -6.17 -19.46 6.42
C CYS A 114 -7.05 -20.64 6.00
N PRO A 115 -6.90 -21.19 4.78
CA PRO A 115 -7.72 -22.32 4.35
C PRO A 115 -7.52 -23.57 5.23
N ALA A 116 -6.33 -23.73 5.83
CA ALA A 116 -5.95 -24.87 6.65
C ALA A 116 -6.48 -24.79 8.10
N CYS A 117 -6.17 -23.71 8.82
CA CYS A 117 -6.51 -23.59 10.25
C CYS A 117 -7.63 -22.59 10.55
N LYS A 118 -8.16 -21.88 9.54
CA LYS A 118 -9.19 -20.83 9.66
C LYS A 118 -8.78 -19.60 10.49
N VAL A 119 -7.53 -19.54 10.97
CA VAL A 119 -6.98 -18.38 11.67
C VAL A 119 -6.68 -17.26 10.68
N ARG A 120 -6.92 -16.01 11.11
CA ARG A 120 -6.67 -14.81 10.31
C ARG A 120 -5.19 -14.49 10.24
N ILE A 121 -4.76 -13.96 9.11
CA ILE A 121 -3.38 -13.45 8.98
C ILE A 121 -3.16 -12.17 9.79
N ALA A 122 -4.23 -11.47 10.16
CA ALA A 122 -4.15 -10.27 10.97
C ALA A 122 -5.31 -10.17 11.95
N GLY A 123 -4.99 -9.87 13.21
CA GLY A 123 -5.94 -9.75 14.34
C GLY A 123 -5.18 -9.83 15.68
N ALA A 124 -5.80 -9.36 16.76
CA ALA A 124 -5.22 -9.35 18.11
C ALA A 124 -5.24 -10.74 18.79
N ASP A 125 -5.95 -11.71 18.20
CA ASP A 125 -5.97 -13.08 18.71
C ASP A 125 -4.63 -13.75 18.39
N GLU A 126 -3.90 -14.12 19.45
CA GLU A 126 -2.54 -14.72 19.50
C GLU A 126 -2.43 -16.10 18.80
N GLY A 127 -2.97 -16.24 17.59
CA GLY A 127 -2.85 -17.43 16.77
C GLY A 127 -1.59 -17.38 15.92
N SER A 128 -0.67 -18.32 16.14
CA SER A 128 0.63 -18.49 15.47
C SER A 128 0.62 -18.72 13.94
N CYS A 129 -0.52 -18.54 13.27
CA CYS A 129 -0.65 -18.75 11.82
C CYS A 129 -0.30 -17.48 11.01
N HIS A 130 0.75 -16.79 11.43
CA HIS A 130 1.26 -15.59 10.79
C HIS A 130 2.79 -15.67 10.71
N ILE A 131 3.35 -15.27 9.57
CA ILE A 131 4.78 -15.12 9.40
C ILE A 131 5.04 -14.04 8.35
N GLU A 132 6.06 -13.23 8.56
CA GLU A 132 6.52 -12.23 7.59
C GLU A 132 7.77 -12.71 6.89
N CYS A 133 7.91 -12.38 5.60
CA CYS A 133 9.16 -12.66 4.90
C CYS A 133 10.29 -11.82 5.51
N PRO A 134 11.45 -12.40 5.86
CA PRO A 134 12.53 -11.68 6.53
C PRO A 134 13.24 -10.64 5.65
N TYR A 135 12.89 -10.54 4.35
CA TYR A 135 13.51 -9.59 3.43
C TYR A 135 12.56 -8.54 2.87
N CYS A 136 11.29 -8.85 2.71
CA CYS A 136 10.30 -7.92 2.14
C CYS A 136 9.12 -7.66 3.08
N GLU A 137 9.14 -8.27 4.27
CA GLU A 137 8.16 -8.09 5.35
C GLU A 137 6.71 -8.35 4.94
N ARG A 138 6.50 -8.93 3.75
CA ARG A 138 5.17 -9.26 3.27
C ARG A 138 4.56 -10.32 4.20
N PRO A 139 3.29 -10.18 4.58
CA PRO A 139 2.65 -11.11 5.49
C PRO A 139 2.19 -12.37 4.75
N TYR A 140 2.38 -13.52 5.40
CA TYR A 140 1.91 -14.84 4.98
C TYR A 140 1.15 -15.51 6.12
N HIS A 141 0.19 -16.38 5.77
CA HIS A 141 -0.18 -17.43 6.70
C HIS A 141 0.98 -18.42 6.79
N LYS A 142 1.34 -18.86 8.01
CA LYS A 142 2.43 -19.81 8.21
C LYS A 142 2.30 -21.08 7.34
N HIS A 143 1.10 -21.66 7.24
CA HIS A 143 0.87 -22.82 6.37
C HIS A 143 1.16 -22.56 4.88
N CYS A 144 0.80 -21.38 4.39
CA CYS A 144 1.06 -20.99 3.00
C CYS A 144 2.55 -20.72 2.77
N TRP A 145 3.23 -20.12 3.75
CA TRP A 145 4.67 -19.93 3.75
C TRP A 145 5.41 -21.26 3.70
N ASP A 146 5.14 -22.16 4.65
CA ASP A 146 5.80 -23.46 4.77
C ASP A 146 5.63 -24.29 3.48
N GLN A 147 4.43 -24.31 2.90
CA GLN A 147 4.17 -24.97 1.63
C GLN A 147 4.97 -24.34 0.47
N THR A 148 5.06 -23.00 0.44
CA THR A 148 5.81 -22.27 -0.58
C THR A 148 7.31 -22.57 -0.47
N ILE A 149 7.87 -22.52 0.74
CA ILE A 149 9.29 -22.81 0.97
C ILE A 149 9.60 -24.28 0.67
N LYS A 150 8.74 -25.22 1.09
CA LYS A 150 8.90 -26.64 0.77
C LYS A 150 8.88 -26.93 -0.74
N SER A 151 8.06 -26.20 -1.51
CA SER A 151 7.86 -26.44 -2.95
C SER A 151 8.88 -25.70 -3.81
N PHE A 152 9.23 -24.47 -3.43
CA PHE A 152 10.01 -23.55 -4.27
C PHE A 152 11.34 -23.09 -3.64
N GLY A 153 11.53 -23.27 -2.33
CA GLY A 153 12.74 -22.87 -1.60
C GLY A 153 12.96 -21.35 -1.50
N LYS A 154 11.99 -20.53 -1.91
CA LYS A 154 12.10 -19.07 -1.96
C LYS A 154 10.77 -18.39 -1.72
N CYS A 155 10.83 -17.13 -1.27
CA CYS A 155 9.67 -16.26 -1.12
C CYS A 155 8.91 -16.13 -2.45
N GLY A 156 7.59 -16.36 -2.45
CA GLY A 156 6.76 -16.28 -3.66
C GLY A 156 6.63 -14.87 -4.24
N PHE A 157 6.99 -13.84 -3.48
CA PHE A 157 6.93 -12.44 -3.91
C PHE A 157 8.31 -11.88 -4.28
N CYS A 158 9.25 -11.81 -3.35
CA CYS A 158 10.57 -11.21 -3.58
C CYS A 158 11.61 -12.18 -4.14
N LEU A 159 11.26 -13.46 -4.30
CA LEU A 159 12.10 -14.53 -4.87
C LEU A 159 13.42 -14.82 -4.13
N LYS A 160 13.63 -14.22 -2.96
CA LYS A 160 14.80 -14.49 -2.10
C LYS A 160 14.59 -15.76 -1.28
N THR A 161 15.66 -16.53 -1.12
CA THR A 161 15.72 -17.73 -0.26
C THR A 161 15.80 -17.32 1.21
N PRO A 162 14.86 -17.73 2.07
CA PRO A 162 14.87 -17.35 3.49
C PRO A 162 16.04 -18.00 4.27
N PRO A 163 16.44 -17.42 5.42
CA PRO A 163 17.46 -17.98 6.30
C PRO A 163 17.05 -19.35 6.87
N PRO A 164 18.01 -20.20 7.29
CA PRO A 164 17.77 -21.53 7.88
C PRO A 164 16.76 -21.57 9.04
N SER A 165 16.59 -20.48 9.78
CA SER A 165 15.62 -20.37 10.88
C SER A 165 14.16 -20.16 10.45
N PHE A 166 13.90 -19.99 9.14
CA PHE A 166 12.57 -19.72 8.55
C PHE A 166 12.07 -20.86 7.65
N TYR A 167 12.73 -22.02 7.70
CA TYR A 167 12.30 -23.28 7.07
C TYR A 167 11.41 -24.10 8.00
#